data_AF-A0A7J2IT18-F1
#
_entry.id   AF-A0A7J2IT18-F1
#
_cell.length_a   1.000
_cell.length_b   1.000
_cell.length_c   1.000
_cell.angle_alpha   90.00
_cell.angle_beta   90.00
_cell.angle_gamma   90.00
#
_symmetry.space_group_name_H-M   'P 1'
#
loop_
_entity.id
_entity.type
_entity.pdbx_description
1 polymer ?
#
loop_
_entity_poly.entity_id
_entity_poly.type
_entity_poly.pdbx_seq_one_letter_code
_entity_poly.pdbx_strand_id
1 'polypeptide(L)'
;FAEELFFRGYIQTRLNETFNKHFRKFLGFEVEYGWGLIITAVIFGVVHIFGGINPFKGTYAIKPFYVFIAISATFFGLLFGVIREKTGDIWACSILHGTWDFFWILIFMPSNATISGITMFIGFFIVFGILFEKFLSSDHIARRLSN
;
A
#
# COMPACT_ATOMS: atom_id res chain seq x y z
N PHE A 1 -4.35 6.42 -8.93
CA PHE A 1 -3.53 6.09 -10.12
C PHE A 1 -2.19 6.80 -10.12
N ALA A 2 -2.14 8.15 -10.18
CA ALA A 2 -0.88 8.89 -10.29
C ALA A 2 0.12 8.58 -9.16
N GLU A 3 -0.38 8.40 -7.93
CA GLU A 3 0.45 7.97 -6.80
C GLU A 3 1.10 6.61 -7.05
N GLU A 4 0.35 5.60 -7.49
CA GLU A 4 0.90 4.28 -7.78
C GLU A 4 1.89 4.31 -8.95
N LEU A 5 1.62 5.10 -9.99
CA LEU A 5 2.55 5.31 -11.08
C LEU A 5 3.88 5.88 -10.58
N PHE A 6 3.84 6.89 -9.70
CA PHE A 6 5.05 7.51 -9.17
C PHE A 6 5.78 6.61 -8.18
N PHE A 7 5.10 6.09 -7.16
CA PHE A 7 5.73 5.32 -6.10
C PHE A 7 6.10 3.91 -6.58
N ARG A 8 5.17 3.16 -7.18
CA ARG A 8 5.39 1.74 -7.53
C ARG A 8 5.96 1.60 -8.95
N GLY A 9 5.60 2.50 -9.86
CA GLY A 9 6.13 2.51 -11.21
C GLY A 9 7.56 3.07 -11.29
N TYR A 10 7.81 4.22 -10.65
CA TYR A 10 9.10 4.91 -10.74
C TYR A 10 10.00 4.66 -9.51
N ILE A 11 9.65 5.15 -8.32
CA ILE A 11 10.56 5.13 -7.15
C ILE A 11 10.99 3.70 -6.79
N GLN A 12 10.05 2.79 -6.61
CA GLN A 12 10.33 1.39 -6.26
C GLN A 12 11.22 0.71 -7.30
N THR A 13 10.92 0.89 -8.59
CA THR A 13 11.73 0.37 -9.70
C THR A 13 13.16 0.88 -9.62
N ARG A 14 13.37 2.20 -9.50
CA ARG A 14 14.71 2.80 -9.48
C ARG A 14 15.53 2.37 -8.26
N LEU A 15 14.90 2.27 -7.11
CA LEU A 15 15.57 1.80 -5.91
C LEU A 15 15.89 0.30 -6.00
N ASN A 16 15.03 -0.51 -6.60
CA ASN A 16 15.34 -1.92 -6.86
C ASN A 16 16.47 -2.11 -7.88
N GLU A 17 16.55 -1.27 -8.92
CA GLU A 17 17.69 -1.25 -9.85
C GLU A 17 19.00 -0.92 -9.13
N THR A 18 18.94 -0.01 -8.15
CA THR A 18 20.11 0.44 -7.38
C THR A 18 20.56 -0.58 -6.35
N PHE A 19 19.62 -1.12 -5.58
CA PHE A 19 19.91 -2.00 -4.45
C PHE A 19 19.79 -3.48 -4.78
N ASN A 20 19.41 -3.86 -6.00
CA ASN A 20 19.03 -5.22 -6.38
C ASN A 20 17.92 -5.80 -5.50
N LYS A 21 17.36 -6.93 -5.95
CA LYS A 21 16.44 -7.73 -5.14
C LYS A 21 17.24 -8.73 -4.31
N HIS A 22 17.10 -8.65 -3.01
CA HIS A 22 17.87 -9.48 -2.06
C HIS A 22 16.97 -10.43 -1.27
N PHE A 23 15.68 -10.13 -1.18
CA PHE A 23 14.74 -10.89 -0.38
C PHE A 23 13.91 -11.79 -1.29
N ARG A 24 13.72 -13.05 -0.88
CA ARG A 24 12.95 -14.04 -1.63
C ARG A 24 11.60 -14.40 -1.00
N LYS A 25 11.40 -14.01 0.26
CA LYS A 25 10.19 -14.33 1.02
C LYS A 25 9.61 -13.10 1.68
N PHE A 26 8.32 -12.91 1.49
CA PHE A 26 7.51 -11.92 2.20
C PHE A 26 6.45 -12.65 3.03
N LEU A 27 6.49 -12.51 4.36
CA LEU A 27 5.57 -13.19 5.29
C LEU A 27 5.44 -14.72 5.06
N GLY A 28 6.53 -15.37 4.64
CA GLY A 28 6.55 -16.81 4.35
C GLY A 28 6.17 -17.21 2.92
N PHE A 29 5.68 -16.28 2.10
CA PHE A 29 5.36 -16.51 0.68
C PHE A 29 6.55 -16.17 -0.23
N GLU A 30 6.73 -16.95 -1.30
CA GLU A 30 7.78 -16.74 -2.30
C GLU A 30 7.49 -15.48 -3.14
N VAL A 31 8.15 -14.38 -2.79
CA VAL A 31 8.09 -13.11 -3.53
C VAL A 31 9.47 -12.49 -3.51
N GLU A 32 10.02 -12.21 -4.69
CA GLU A 32 11.34 -11.59 -4.82
C GLU A 32 11.24 -10.07 -4.80
N TYR A 33 11.82 -9.43 -3.78
CA TYR A 33 11.79 -7.98 -3.59
C TYR A 33 13.13 -7.43 -3.08
N GLY A 34 13.30 -6.11 -3.20
CA GLY A 34 14.49 -5.38 -2.76
C GLY A 34 14.18 -4.31 -1.71
N TRP A 35 15.21 -3.62 -1.26
CA TRP A 35 15.08 -2.45 -0.37
C TRP A 35 14.22 -1.34 -0.97
N GLY A 36 14.12 -1.27 -2.31
CA GLY A 36 13.27 -0.31 -2.99
C GLY A 36 11.81 -0.39 -2.56
N LEU A 37 11.28 -1.58 -2.29
CA LEU A 37 9.93 -1.76 -1.76
C LEU A 37 9.77 -1.08 -0.39
N ILE A 38 10.67 -1.38 0.54
CA ILE A 38 10.59 -0.89 1.93
C ILE A 38 10.75 0.64 1.97
N ILE A 39 11.77 1.16 1.27
CA ILE A 39 12.04 2.60 1.23
C ILE A 39 10.88 3.34 0.58
N THR A 40 10.35 2.85 -0.54
CA THR A 40 9.20 3.46 -1.22
C THR A 40 7.98 3.51 -0.31
N ALA A 41 7.69 2.42 0.40
CA ALA A 41 6.56 2.37 1.32
C ALA A 41 6.69 3.40 2.46
N VAL A 42 7.89 3.56 3.03
CA VAL A 42 8.15 4.57 4.06
C VAL A 42 8.00 5.99 3.51
N ILE A 43 8.57 6.29 2.34
CA ILE A 43 8.42 7.60 1.70
C ILE A 43 6.94 7.88 1.42
N PHE A 44 6.22 6.88 0.92
CA PHE A 44 4.78 6.96 0.66
C PHE A 44 4.00 7.32 1.93
N GLY A 45 4.30 6.72 3.07
CA GLY A 45 3.70 7.12 4.34
C GLY A 45 4.07 8.54 4.78
N VAL A 46 5.35 8.90 4.71
CA VAL A 46 5.86 10.21 5.16
C VAL A 46 5.19 11.37 4.41
N VAL A 47 4.97 11.26 3.09
CA VAL A 47 4.32 12.34 2.34
C VAL A 47 2.89 12.64 2.82
N HIS A 48 2.21 11.65 3.40
CA HIS A 48 0.84 11.83 3.92
C HIS A 48 0.78 12.66 5.21
N ILE A 49 1.89 12.82 5.92
CA ILE A 49 1.97 13.72 7.09
C ILE A 49 1.64 15.16 6.65
N PHE A 50 2.02 15.54 5.43
CA PHE A 50 1.78 16.87 4.89
C PHE A 50 0.33 17.14 4.49
N GLY A 51 -0.57 16.16 4.60
CA GLY A 51 -2.01 16.39 4.40
C GLY A 51 -2.63 17.41 5.37
N GLY A 52 -1.96 17.71 6.49
CA GLY A 52 -2.33 18.76 7.44
C GLY A 52 -1.90 20.17 7.04
N ILE A 53 -1.18 20.29 5.92
CA ILE A 53 -0.69 21.55 5.39
C ILE A 53 -1.54 21.94 4.17
N ASN A 54 -2.21 23.09 4.25
CA ASN A 54 -2.94 23.68 3.15
C ASN A 54 -2.67 25.18 3.12
N PRO A 55 -1.72 25.63 2.27
CA PRO A 55 -1.35 27.05 2.17
C PRO A 55 -2.52 27.93 1.73
N PHE A 56 -3.42 27.41 0.88
CA PHE A 56 -4.59 28.14 0.40
C PHE A 56 -5.64 28.40 1.48
N LYS A 57 -5.61 27.63 2.57
CA LYS A 57 -6.48 27.81 3.75
C LYS A 57 -5.73 28.38 4.97
N GLY A 58 -4.43 28.66 4.84
CA GLY A 58 -3.58 29.11 5.94
C GLY A 58 -3.37 28.08 7.06
N THR A 59 -3.61 26.78 6.80
CA THR A 59 -3.49 25.73 7.82
C THR A 59 -2.13 25.03 7.71
N TYR A 60 -1.37 24.99 8.81
CA TYR A 60 -0.02 24.41 8.87
C TYR A 60 0.15 23.50 10.10
N ALA A 61 -0.82 22.63 10.38
CA ALA A 61 -0.84 21.85 11.61
C ALA A 61 -0.82 20.35 11.33
N ILE A 62 0.24 19.67 11.79
CA ILE A 62 0.32 18.21 11.79
C ILE A 62 -0.38 17.70 13.06
N LYS A 63 -1.60 17.21 12.90
CA LYS A 63 -2.39 16.59 13.98
C LYS A 63 -2.05 15.09 14.10
N PRO A 64 -2.27 14.46 15.27
CA PRO A 64 -2.08 13.01 15.45
C PRO A 64 -2.78 12.15 14.39
N PHE A 65 -3.91 12.63 13.88
CA PHE A 65 -4.63 12.01 12.77
C PHE A 65 -3.78 11.81 11.51
N TYR A 66 -2.94 12.77 11.11
CA TYR A 66 -2.07 12.63 9.93
C TYR A 66 -0.89 11.68 10.18
N VAL A 67 -0.45 11.55 11.43
CA VAL A 67 0.54 10.53 11.81
C VAL A 67 -0.08 9.13 11.67
N PHE A 68 -1.33 8.96 12.13
CA PHE A 68 -2.07 7.72 11.92
C PHE A 68 -2.21 7.39 10.42
N ILE A 69 -2.63 8.35 9.59
CA ILE A 69 -2.69 8.18 8.13
C ILE A 69 -1.32 7.77 7.57
N ALA A 70 -0.23 8.41 7.98
CA ALA A 70 1.11 8.08 7.50
C ALA A 70 1.55 6.65 7.83
N ILE A 71 1.23 6.16 9.03
CA ILE A 71 1.48 4.78 9.44
C ILE A 71 0.64 3.82 8.59
N SER A 72 -0.66 4.09 8.43
CA SER A 72 -1.54 3.30 7.57
C SER A 72 -1.05 3.28 6.12
N ALA A 73 -0.72 4.44 5.56
CA ALA A 73 -0.21 4.58 4.21
C ALA A 73 1.11 3.83 4.03
N THR A 74 2.02 3.85 5.00
CA THR A 74 3.25 3.02 4.96
C THR A 74 2.91 1.53 4.84
N PHE A 75 1.97 1.06 5.64
CA PHE A 75 1.52 -0.33 5.62
C PHE A 75 0.90 -0.72 4.26
N PHE A 76 -0.02 0.08 3.73
CA PHE A 76 -0.56 -0.12 2.37
C PHE A 76 0.53 0.00 1.29
N GLY A 77 1.51 0.88 1.51
CA GLY A 77 2.75 1.00 0.76
C GLY A 77 3.46 -0.33 0.58
N LEU A 78 3.68 -1.04 1.68
CA LEU A 78 4.30 -2.38 1.67
C LEU A 78 3.43 -3.39 0.93
N LEU A 79 2.12 -3.44 1.22
CA LEU A 79 1.20 -4.39 0.57
C LEU A 79 1.16 -4.21 -0.94
N PHE A 80 0.96 -2.98 -1.41
CA PHE A 80 0.92 -2.68 -2.84
C PHE A 80 2.30 -2.87 -3.49
N GLY A 81 3.38 -2.55 -2.78
CA GLY A 81 4.72 -2.85 -3.23
C GLY A 81 4.92 -4.35 -3.50
N VAL A 82 4.45 -5.23 -2.61
CA VAL A 82 4.51 -6.68 -2.78
C VAL A 82 3.64 -7.14 -3.96
N ILE A 83 2.45 -6.59 -4.13
CA ILE A 83 1.60 -6.88 -5.29
C ILE A 83 2.36 -6.53 -6.57
N ARG A 84 2.96 -5.34 -6.66
CA ARG A 84 3.78 -4.96 -7.81
C ARG A 84 4.93 -5.94 -8.04
N GLU A 85 5.65 -6.37 -7.02
CA GLU A 85 6.74 -7.33 -7.21
C GLU A 85 6.26 -8.66 -7.78
N LYS A 86 5.08 -9.10 -7.37
CA LYS A 86 4.49 -10.35 -7.83
C LYS A 86 3.83 -10.26 -9.21
N THR A 87 3.13 -9.17 -9.53
CA THR A 87 2.42 -9.05 -10.82
C THR A 87 3.26 -8.48 -11.95
N GLY A 88 4.26 -7.66 -11.64
CA GLY A 88 5.01 -6.93 -12.67
C GLY A 88 4.41 -5.59 -13.09
N ASP A 89 3.20 -5.24 -12.64
CA ASP A 89 2.45 -4.06 -13.08
C ASP A 89 1.92 -3.20 -11.90
N ILE A 90 1.39 -2.01 -12.24
CA ILE A 90 0.85 -1.04 -11.27
C ILE A 90 -0.69 -0.98 -11.28
N TRP A 91 -1.38 -1.74 -12.15
CA TRP A 91 -2.82 -1.66 -12.32
C TRP A 91 -3.56 -2.23 -11.12
N ALA A 92 -3.15 -3.41 -10.64
CA ALA A 92 -3.72 -3.99 -9.43
C ALA A 92 -3.59 -3.04 -8.23
N CYS A 93 -2.41 -2.46 -8.05
CA CYS A 93 -2.15 -1.45 -7.01
C CYS A 93 -3.04 -0.21 -7.19
N SER A 94 -3.16 0.29 -8.42
CA SER A 94 -3.96 1.49 -8.74
C SER A 94 -5.45 1.32 -8.46
N ILE A 95 -6.00 0.15 -8.80
CA ILE A 95 -7.40 -0.17 -8.57
C ILE A 95 -7.65 -0.32 -7.07
N LEU A 96 -6.81 -1.05 -6.35
CA LEU A 96 -6.94 -1.25 -4.91
C LEU A 96 -6.82 0.08 -4.14
N HIS A 97 -5.84 0.90 -4.48
CA HIS A 97 -5.67 2.23 -3.89
C HIS A 97 -6.89 3.12 -4.19
N GLY A 98 -7.30 3.23 -5.45
CA GLY A 98 -8.47 4.04 -5.81
C GLY A 98 -9.76 3.55 -5.14
N THR A 99 -9.91 2.24 -4.95
CA THR A 99 -11.03 1.64 -4.21
C THR A 99 -11.00 2.05 -2.74
N TRP A 100 -9.82 2.00 -2.10
CA TRP A 100 -9.64 2.46 -0.72
C TRP A 100 -10.03 3.93 -0.55
N ASP A 101 -9.54 4.81 -1.43
CA ASP A 101 -9.85 6.23 -1.39
C ASP A 101 -11.33 6.51 -1.62
N PHE A 102 -11.93 5.79 -2.57
CA PHE A 102 -13.36 5.90 -2.87
C PHE A 102 -14.20 5.57 -1.64
N PHE A 103 -13.90 4.46 -0.97
CA PHE A 103 -14.58 4.07 0.26
C PHE A 103 -14.39 5.13 1.35
N TRP A 104 -13.16 5.59 1.56
CA TRP A 104 -12.81 6.66 2.52
C TRP A 104 -13.64 7.92 2.31
N ILE A 105 -13.73 8.43 1.08
CA ILE A 105 -14.42 9.68 0.77
C ILE A 105 -15.94 9.49 0.86
N LEU A 106 -16.49 8.46 0.23
CA LEU A 106 -17.93 8.36 0.00
C LEU A 106 -18.70 7.91 1.25
N ILE A 107 -18.13 6.96 2.01
CA ILE A 107 -18.82 6.36 3.15
C ILE A 107 -18.38 7.01 4.47
N PHE A 108 -17.11 7.46 4.55
CA PHE A 108 -16.49 7.70 5.85
C PHE A 108 -16.29 9.17 6.21
N MET A 109 -15.92 10.02 5.25
CA MET A 109 -15.88 11.47 5.48
C MET A 109 -17.21 12.06 5.99
N PRO A 110 -18.40 11.58 5.57
CA PRO A 110 -19.69 12.07 6.09
C PRO A 110 -20.11 11.45 7.44
N SER A 111 -19.43 10.41 7.93
CA SER A 111 -19.77 9.70 9.18
C SER A 111 -18.80 10.06 10.31
N ASN A 112 -18.96 9.47 11.51
CA ASN A 112 -17.98 9.62 12.59
C ASN A 112 -16.66 8.95 12.19
N ALA A 113 -15.75 9.74 11.60
CA ALA A 113 -14.52 9.33 10.93
C ALA A 113 -13.62 8.40 11.75
N THR A 114 -13.69 8.47 13.09
CA THR A 114 -12.87 7.63 13.97
C THR A 114 -13.38 6.19 14.02
N ILE A 115 -14.67 6.00 14.33
CA ILE A 115 -15.27 4.65 14.43
C ILE A 115 -15.25 3.98 13.06
N SER A 116 -15.58 4.76 12.03
CA SER A 116 -15.73 4.26 10.68
C SER A 116 -14.39 3.94 10.02
N GLY A 117 -13.32 4.68 10.35
CA GLY A 117 -11.94 4.35 10.00
C GLY A 117 -11.44 3.04 10.63
N ILE A 118 -11.75 2.78 11.90
CA ILE A 118 -11.39 1.52 12.57
C ILE A 118 -12.12 0.33 11.93
N THR A 119 -13.43 0.46 11.69
CA THR A 119 -14.24 -0.59 11.04
C THR A 119 -13.72 -0.92 9.65
N MET A 120 -13.34 0.09 8.87
CA MET A 120 -12.68 -0.10 7.57
C MET A 120 -11.36 -0.83 7.66
N PHE A 121 -10.50 -0.43 8.59
CA PHE A 121 -9.19 -1.07 8.76
C PHE A 121 -9.38 -2.57 9.07
N ILE A 122 -10.30 -2.90 9.97
CA ILE A 122 -10.62 -4.30 10.31
C ILE A 122 -11.22 -5.04 9.10
N GLY A 123 -12.22 -4.46 8.44
CA GLY A 123 -12.90 -5.09 7.30
C GLY A 123 -11.96 -5.32 6.11
N PHE A 124 -11.13 -4.32 5.80
CA PHE A 124 -10.07 -4.46 4.82
C PHE A 124 -9.11 -5.57 5.23
N PHE A 125 -8.63 -5.62 6.47
CA PHE A 125 -7.72 -6.68 6.91
C PHE A 125 -8.31 -8.09 6.79
N ILE A 126 -9.59 -8.28 7.12
CA ILE A 126 -10.24 -9.59 7.01
C ILE A 126 -10.35 -9.99 5.54
N VAL A 127 -10.94 -9.12 4.70
CA VAL A 127 -11.19 -9.44 3.29
C VAL A 127 -9.87 -9.53 2.52
N PHE A 128 -9.03 -8.50 2.66
CA PHE A 128 -7.75 -8.42 2.00
C PHE A 128 -6.80 -9.49 2.52
N GLY A 129 -6.70 -9.75 3.83
CA GLY A 129 -5.80 -10.77 4.36
C GLY A 129 -6.03 -12.15 3.76
N ILE A 130 -7.30 -12.58 3.71
CA ILE A 130 -7.68 -13.89 3.13
C ILE A 130 -7.39 -13.92 1.63
N LEU A 131 -7.73 -12.86 0.90
CA LEU A 131 -7.50 -12.79 -0.54
C LEU A 131 -6.02 -12.64 -0.88
N PHE A 132 -5.26 -11.93 -0.05
CA PHE A 132 -3.84 -11.64 -0.22
C PHE A 132 -3.01 -12.90 0.02
N GLU A 133 -3.31 -13.68 1.05
CA GLU A 133 -2.70 -15.01 1.25
C GLU A 133 -2.95 -15.93 0.04
N LYS A 134 -4.21 -16.00 -0.43
CA LYS A 134 -4.56 -16.79 -1.63
C LYS A 134 -3.82 -16.29 -2.87
N PHE A 135 -3.73 -14.99 -3.04
CA PHE A 135 -3.00 -14.36 -4.12
C PHE A 135 -1.51 -14.72 -4.06
N LEU A 136 -0.86 -14.51 -2.91
CA LEU A 136 0.56 -14.82 -2.73
C LEU A 136 0.86 -16.32 -2.93
N SER A 137 -0.04 -17.22 -2.54
CA SER A 137 0.13 -18.68 -2.69
C SER A 137 -0.17 -19.24 -4.09
N SER A 138 -0.70 -18.43 -5.03
CA SER A 138 -1.10 -18.87 -6.38
C SER A 138 -0.02 -19.67 -7.12
N ASP A 139 1.24 -19.24 -7.01
CA ASP A 139 2.34 -19.80 -7.81
C ASP A 139 2.84 -21.12 -7.22
N HIS A 140 2.68 -21.30 -5.90
CA HIS A 140 2.94 -22.58 -5.25
C HIS A 140 1.90 -23.62 -5.65
N ILE A 141 0.63 -23.23 -5.72
CA ILE A 141 -0.47 -24.09 -6.16
C ILE A 141 -0.27 -24.48 -7.63
N ALA A 142 0.04 -23.52 -8.51
CA ALA A 142 0.30 -23.78 -9.92
C ALA A 142 1.45 -24.77 -10.13
N ARG A 143 2.57 -24.61 -9.40
CA ARG A 143 3.71 -25.55 -9.46
C ARG A 143 3.40 -26.94 -8.92
N ARG A 144 2.53 -27.06 -7.91
CA ARG A 144 2.10 -28.35 -7.36
C ARG A 144 1.17 -29.11 -8.31
N LEU A 145 0.38 -28.39 -9.11
CA LEU A 145 -0.53 -28.98 -10.10
C LEU A 145 0.20 -29.35 -11.41
N SER A 146 1.39 -28.81 -11.66
CA SER A 146 2.20 -29.12 -12.84
C SER A 146 3.22 -30.24 -12.65
N ASN A 147 3.31 -30.83 -11.44
CA ASN A 147 4.19 -31.95 -11.08
C ASN A 147 3.36 -33.20 -10.78
#